data_AF-A0A2G6CXU8-F1
#
_entry.id   AF-A0A2G6CXU8-F1
#
_cell.length_a   1.000
_cell.length_b   1.000
_cell.length_c   1.000
_cell.angle_alpha   90.00
_cell.angle_beta   90.00
_cell.angle_gamma   90.00
#
_symmetry.space_group_name_H-M   'P 1'
#
loop_
_entity.id
_entity.type
_entity.pdbx_description
1 polymer ?
#
loop_
_entity_poly.entity_id
_entity_poly.type
_entity_poly.pdbx_seq_one_letter_code
_entity_poly.pdbx_strand_id
1 'polypeptide(L)'
;MGRERYSLTITQDESGILISWEGVADYLVGVDGQILVSLHGRGAEREVLVQPFFSIVAASALALKGISSFHGSSVVLGGKGVMFLGDKGQGKSTLAGALMRRHKLVSDDVSPVSFNDDTVSLYPGPPVIKLWPDAADALRLERFRLSPLNS
;
A
#
# COMPACT_ATOMS: atom_id res chain seq x y z
N MET A 1 8.24 16.26 -20.56
CA MET A 1 9.02 15.00 -20.45
C MET A 1 8.00 13.88 -20.30
N GLY A 2 7.85 13.03 -21.31
CA GLY A 2 6.75 12.05 -21.35
C GLY A 2 6.92 11.00 -20.26
N ARG A 3 5.84 10.68 -19.53
CA ARG A 3 5.82 9.50 -18.64
C ARG A 3 6.13 8.27 -19.49
N GLU A 4 7.26 7.61 -19.22
CA GLU A 4 7.42 6.22 -19.64
C GLU A 4 6.29 5.43 -18.97
N ARG A 5 5.39 4.88 -19.78
CA ARG A 5 4.40 3.93 -19.28
C ARG A 5 5.10 2.61 -19.10
N TYR A 6 5.51 2.32 -17.88
CA TYR A 6 5.86 0.97 -17.50
C TYR A 6 4.61 0.08 -17.60
N SER A 7 4.73 -1.05 -18.30
CA SER A 7 3.66 -2.04 -18.33
C SER A 7 3.73 -2.91 -17.08
N LEU A 8 2.56 -3.24 -16.53
CA LEU A 8 2.41 -4.17 -15.41
C LEU A 8 1.81 -5.46 -15.95
N THR A 9 2.52 -6.57 -15.73
CA THR A 9 2.02 -7.92 -16.02
C THR A 9 1.93 -8.72 -14.72
N ILE A 10 0.84 -9.46 -14.55
CA ILE A 10 0.66 -10.37 -13.42
C ILE A 10 0.37 -11.75 -13.98
N THR A 11 1.18 -12.74 -13.59
CA THR A 11 0.97 -14.15 -13.93
C THR A 11 0.97 -14.98 -12.66
N GLN A 12 0.19 -16.06 -12.66
CA GLN A 12 0.09 -16.97 -11.53
C GLN A 12 0.19 -18.41 -12.01
N ASP A 13 0.94 -19.23 -11.28
CA ASP A 13 1.05 -20.67 -11.46
C ASP A 13 1.11 -21.39 -10.09
N GLU A 14 1.49 -22.67 -10.10
CA GLU A 14 1.59 -23.49 -8.88
C GLU A 14 2.70 -23.03 -7.91
N SER A 15 3.70 -22.30 -8.40
CA SER A 15 4.83 -21.81 -7.60
C SER A 15 4.52 -20.48 -6.91
N GLY A 16 3.59 -19.68 -7.44
CA GLY A 16 3.21 -18.40 -6.86
C GLY A 16 2.67 -17.39 -7.86
N ILE A 17 2.82 -16.11 -7.51
CA ILE A 17 2.36 -14.96 -8.31
C ILE A 17 3.59 -14.14 -8.71
N LEU A 18 3.82 -14.02 -10.01
CA LEU A 18 4.83 -13.12 -10.58
C LEU A 18 4.17 -11.80 -10.96
N ILE A 19 4.73 -10.71 -10.46
CA ILE A 19 4.32 -9.33 -10.74
C ILE A 19 5.50 -8.65 -11.41
N SER A 20 5.39 -8.40 -12.71
CA SER A 20 6.45 -7.85 -13.54
C SER A 20 6.13 -6.41 -13.90
N TRP A 21 7.07 -5.52 -13.55
CA TRP A 21 7.05 -4.11 -13.91
C TRP A 21 8.14 -3.87 -14.95
N GLU A 22 7.73 -3.72 -16.20
CA GLU A 22 8.65 -3.74 -17.35
C GLU A 22 9.78 -2.71 -17.19
N GLY A 23 11.02 -3.16 -17.35
CA GLY A 23 12.21 -2.31 -17.23
C GLY A 23 12.56 -1.87 -15.80
N VAL A 24 11.83 -2.33 -14.78
CA VAL A 24 11.98 -1.90 -13.38
C VAL A 24 12.31 -3.07 -12.46
N ALA A 25 11.37 -3.99 -12.27
CA ALA A 25 11.50 -5.07 -11.27
C ALA A 25 10.49 -6.19 -11.54
N ASP A 26 10.92 -7.42 -11.29
CA ASP A 26 10.07 -8.59 -11.15
C ASP A 26 9.96 -8.96 -9.68
N TYR A 27 8.73 -9.17 -9.20
CA TYR A 27 8.43 -9.61 -7.84
C TYR A 27 7.72 -10.96 -7.91
N LEU A 28 8.40 -12.03 -7.47
CA LEU A 28 7.79 -13.34 -7.33
C LEU A 28 7.35 -13.53 -5.87
N VAL A 29 6.05 -13.64 -5.66
CA VAL A 29 5.46 -14.01 -4.38
C VAL A 29 5.23 -15.52 -4.39
N GLY A 30 6.10 -16.26 -3.70
CA GLY A 30 6.02 -17.70 -3.58
C GLY A 30 4.89 -18.16 -2.67
N VAL A 31 4.33 -19.34 -2.94
CA VAL A 31 3.33 -19.99 -2.07
C VAL A 31 3.88 -20.34 -0.67
N ASP A 32 5.19 -20.42 -0.53
CA ASP A 32 5.91 -20.58 0.74
C ASP A 32 5.98 -19.27 1.55
N GLY A 33 5.47 -18.17 1.00
CA GLY A 33 5.47 -16.84 1.60
C GLY A 33 6.77 -16.07 1.42
N GLN A 34 7.74 -16.60 0.65
CA GLN A 34 8.94 -15.84 0.26
C GLN A 34 8.59 -14.84 -0.85
N ILE A 35 9.28 -13.71 -0.85
CA ILE A 35 9.18 -12.72 -1.92
C ILE A 35 10.57 -12.55 -2.51
N LEU A 36 10.74 -12.96 -3.76
CA LEU A 36 11.97 -12.75 -4.53
C LEU A 36 11.80 -11.51 -5.40
N VAL A 37 12.81 -10.65 -5.40
CA VAL A 37 12.82 -9.40 -6.17
C VAL A 37 14.02 -9.42 -7.10
N SER A 38 13.76 -9.37 -8.41
CA SER A 38 14.77 -9.18 -9.45
C SER A 38 14.66 -7.75 -9.97
N LEU A 39 15.75 -6.98 -9.87
CA LEU A 39 15.78 -5.59 -10.33
C LEU A 39 16.26 -5.54 -11.78
N HIS A 40 15.54 -4.79 -12.62
CA HIS A 40 15.87 -4.60 -14.02
C HIS A 40 16.33 -3.14 -14.24
N GLY A 41 17.43 -2.97 -14.98
CA GLY A 41 18.01 -1.65 -15.28
C GLY A 41 18.89 -1.06 -14.18
N ARG A 42 19.68 -0.04 -14.54
CA ARG A 42 20.44 0.80 -13.61
C ARG A 42 19.71 2.14 -13.46
N GLY A 43 19.32 2.51 -12.25
CA GLY A 43 18.83 3.86 -11.96
C GLY A 43 17.30 4.03 -11.86
N ALA A 44 16.52 2.95 -11.69
CA ALA A 44 15.12 3.11 -11.28
C ALA A 44 15.06 3.87 -9.94
N GLU A 45 14.24 4.92 -9.87
CA GLU A 45 14.04 5.68 -8.64
C GLU A 45 13.52 4.75 -7.53
N ARG A 46 13.97 5.01 -6.30
CA ARG A 46 13.62 4.16 -5.15
C ARG A 46 12.11 4.04 -4.98
N GLU A 47 11.36 5.11 -5.20
CA GLU A 47 9.90 5.11 -5.14
C GLU A 47 9.27 4.10 -6.12
N VAL A 48 9.79 4.02 -7.35
CA VAL A 48 9.27 3.13 -8.41
C VAL A 48 9.46 1.65 -8.04
N LEU A 49 10.48 1.34 -7.23
CA LEU A 49 10.72 -0.01 -6.70
C LEU A 49 9.93 -0.32 -5.43
N VAL A 50 9.79 0.67 -4.55
CA VAL A 50 9.22 0.48 -3.21
C VAL A 50 7.68 0.52 -3.25
N GLN A 51 7.10 1.30 -4.15
CA GLN A 51 5.65 1.45 -4.22
C GLN A 51 4.92 0.16 -4.65
N PRO A 52 5.34 -0.58 -5.70
CA PRO A 52 4.73 -1.87 -6.04
C PRO A 52 4.85 -2.87 -4.90
N PHE A 53 6.00 -2.88 -4.21
CA PHE A 53 6.26 -3.77 -3.09
C PHE A 53 5.23 -3.60 -1.96
N PHE A 54 5.01 -2.36 -1.51
CA PHE A 54 4.05 -2.07 -0.45
C PHE A 54 2.59 -2.00 -0.90
N SER A 55 2.32 -2.17 -2.19
CA SER A 55 0.96 -2.19 -2.74
C SER A 55 0.55 -3.61 -3.12
N ILE A 56 0.57 -3.92 -4.43
CA ILE A 56 0.05 -5.16 -4.98
C ILE A 56 0.87 -6.39 -4.54
N VAL A 57 2.20 -6.26 -4.39
CA VAL A 57 3.05 -7.39 -3.96
C VAL A 57 2.73 -7.81 -2.53
N ALA A 58 2.67 -6.85 -1.60
CA ALA A 58 2.25 -7.10 -0.22
C ALA A 58 0.82 -7.65 -0.16
N ALA A 59 -0.11 -7.08 -0.94
CA ALA A 59 -1.50 -7.56 -1.00
C ALA A 59 -1.58 -9.02 -1.49
N SER A 60 -0.83 -9.39 -2.53
CA SER A 60 -0.74 -10.76 -3.03
C SER A 60 -0.15 -11.73 -2.00
N ALA A 61 0.92 -11.32 -1.31
CA ALA A 61 1.52 -12.13 -0.24
C ALA A 61 0.57 -12.34 0.95
N LEU A 62 -0.22 -11.32 1.29
CA LEU A 62 -1.24 -11.40 2.34
C LEU A 62 -2.41 -12.29 1.89
N ALA A 63 -2.84 -12.20 0.63
CA ALA A 63 -3.92 -13.03 0.09
C ALA A 63 -3.58 -14.52 0.15
N LEU A 64 -2.33 -14.90 -0.16
CA LEU A 64 -1.86 -16.30 -0.01
C LEU A 64 -1.91 -16.80 1.44
N LYS A 65 -1.97 -15.89 2.42
CA LYS A 65 -2.13 -16.20 3.85
C LYS A 65 -3.57 -16.06 4.35
N GLY A 66 -4.54 -15.92 3.44
CA GLY A 66 -5.95 -15.72 3.77
C GLY A 66 -6.28 -14.33 4.32
N ILE A 67 -5.38 -13.36 4.19
CA ILE A 67 -5.60 -11.97 4.64
C ILE A 67 -5.97 -11.13 3.41
N SER A 68 -7.19 -10.59 3.42
CA SER A 68 -7.68 -9.71 2.34
C SER A 68 -7.11 -8.31 2.50
N SER A 69 -6.79 -7.64 1.39
CA SER A 69 -6.28 -6.26 1.42
C SER A 69 -7.25 -5.33 0.72
N PHE A 70 -7.64 -4.25 1.39
CA PHE A 70 -8.54 -3.23 0.84
C PHE A 70 -7.78 -1.96 0.48
N HIS A 71 -8.17 -1.34 -0.65
CA HIS A 71 -7.69 -0.01 -1.01
C HIS A 71 -8.37 1.06 -0.14
N GLY A 72 -7.77 1.32 1.01
CA GLY A 72 -8.34 2.20 2.03
C GLY A 72 -7.31 2.67 3.05
N SER A 73 -7.73 3.63 3.85
CA SER A 73 -6.91 4.22 4.91
C SER A 73 -7.56 3.88 6.25
N SER A 74 -6.77 3.54 7.26
CA SER A 74 -7.31 3.05 8.52
C SER A 74 -6.62 3.59 9.76
N VAL A 75 -7.38 3.79 10.83
CA VAL A 75 -6.96 4.42 12.09
C VAL A 75 -7.59 3.70 13.29
N VAL A 76 -7.04 3.92 14.48
CA VAL A 76 -7.66 3.49 15.75
C VAL A 76 -8.52 4.61 16.34
N LEU A 77 -9.85 4.42 16.38
CA LEU A 77 -10.81 5.33 17.00
C LEU A 77 -11.55 4.63 18.14
N GLY A 78 -11.50 5.20 19.34
CA GLY A 78 -12.18 4.62 20.52
C GLY A 78 -11.78 3.18 20.82
N GLY A 79 -10.51 2.82 20.57
CA GLY A 79 -9.98 1.46 20.73
C GLY A 79 -10.34 0.47 19.62
N LYS A 80 -11.05 0.91 18.57
CA LYS A 80 -11.45 0.08 17.42
C LYS A 80 -10.72 0.49 16.15
N GLY A 81 -10.42 -0.49 15.29
CA GLY A 81 -9.94 -0.22 13.94
C GLY A 81 -11.07 0.30 13.06
N VAL A 82 -10.87 1.44 12.42
CA VAL A 82 -11.82 2.05 11.48
C VAL A 82 -11.13 2.22 10.13
N MET A 83 -11.75 1.72 9.06
CA MET A 83 -11.26 1.85 7.70
C MET A 83 -12.17 2.76 6.89
N PHE A 84 -11.55 3.68 6.14
CA PHE A 84 -12.21 4.55 5.19
C PHE A 84 -12.04 3.99 3.78
N LEU A 85 -13.17 3.75 3.12
CA LEU A 85 -13.26 3.22 1.75
C LEU A 85 -13.95 4.25 0.85
N GLY A 86 -13.69 4.16 -0.44
CA GLY A 86 -14.16 5.10 -1.46
C GLY A 86 -13.20 5.15 -2.65
N ASP A 87 -13.63 5.79 -3.73
CA ASP A 87 -12.82 5.86 -4.94
C ASP A 87 -11.52 6.66 -4.78
N LYS A 88 -10.61 6.51 -5.74
CA LYS A 88 -9.38 7.31 -5.79
C LYS A 88 -9.74 8.80 -5.82
N GLY A 89 -9.10 9.59 -4.96
CA GLY A 89 -9.35 11.03 -4.87
C GLY A 89 -10.48 11.44 -3.92
N GLN A 90 -11.27 10.51 -3.36
CA GLN A 90 -12.37 10.83 -2.42
C GLN A 90 -11.90 11.16 -0.98
N GLY A 91 -10.63 11.50 -0.78
CA GLY A 91 -10.13 12.01 0.50
C GLY A 91 -9.89 10.99 1.62
N LYS A 92 -9.86 9.67 1.33
CA LYS A 92 -9.57 8.61 2.33
C LYS A 92 -8.28 8.89 3.14
N SER A 93 -7.17 9.10 2.42
CA SER A 93 -5.87 9.38 3.00
C SER A 93 -5.86 10.75 3.71
N THR A 94 -6.54 11.75 3.15
CA THR A 94 -6.69 13.07 3.80
C THR A 94 -7.40 12.96 5.15
N LEU A 95 -8.49 12.19 5.22
CA LEU A 95 -9.23 11.98 6.46
C LEU A 95 -8.39 11.22 7.49
N ALA A 96 -7.72 10.14 7.07
CA ALA A 96 -6.79 9.42 7.95
C ALA A 96 -5.66 10.32 8.45
N GLY A 97 -5.12 11.19 7.60
CA GLY A 97 -4.08 12.17 7.93
C GLY A 97 -4.55 13.26 8.89
N ALA A 98 -5.82 13.67 8.81
CA ALA A 98 -6.40 14.58 9.80
C ALA A 98 -6.50 13.89 11.17
N LEU A 99 -6.93 12.62 11.19
CA LEU A 99 -7.15 11.85 12.41
C LEU A 99 -5.85 11.39 13.08
N MET A 100 -4.78 11.12 12.32
CA MET A 100 -3.52 10.62 12.87
C MET A 100 -2.85 11.59 13.86
N ARG A 101 -3.25 12.87 13.87
CA ARG A 101 -2.81 13.86 14.85
C ARG A 101 -3.22 13.52 16.29
N ARG A 102 -4.30 12.75 16.46
CA ARG A 102 -4.85 12.37 17.78
C ARG A 102 -5.11 10.87 17.91
N HIS A 103 -4.95 10.14 16.82
CA HIS A 103 -5.26 8.72 16.72
C HIS A 103 -4.11 7.97 16.07
N LYS A 104 -4.02 6.67 16.32
CA LYS A 104 -2.98 5.84 15.70
C LYS A 104 -3.38 5.56 14.26
N LEU A 105 -2.54 5.95 13.30
CA LEU A 105 -2.62 5.45 11.92
C LEU A 105 -2.29 3.96 11.92
N VAL A 106 -3.14 3.16 11.28
CA VAL A 106 -2.96 1.70 11.16
C VAL A 106 -2.38 1.38 9.78
N SER A 107 -2.95 1.93 8.72
CA SER A 107 -2.45 1.79 7.36
C SER A 107 -2.98 2.89 6.45
N ASP A 108 -2.33 3.07 5.29
CA ASP A 108 -2.84 3.85 4.18
C ASP A 108 -2.54 3.12 2.87
N ASP A 109 -3.39 3.30 1.86
CA ASP A 109 -3.38 2.64 0.55
C ASP A 109 -3.67 1.12 0.56
N VAL A 110 -2.99 0.34 1.40
CA VAL A 110 -3.24 -1.09 1.61
C VAL A 110 -3.61 -1.34 3.06
N SER A 111 -4.86 -1.76 3.29
CA SER A 111 -5.38 -2.09 4.62
C SER A 111 -5.70 -3.57 4.73
N PRO A 112 -4.84 -4.39 5.37
CA PRO A 112 -5.06 -5.82 5.51
C PRO A 112 -6.11 -6.14 6.57
N VAL A 113 -7.02 -7.07 6.23
CA VAL A 113 -8.13 -7.51 7.06
C VAL A 113 -8.24 -9.02 6.98
N SER A 114 -8.38 -9.67 8.14
CA SER A 114 -8.85 -11.05 8.21
C SER A 114 -10.27 -11.11 8.76
N PHE A 115 -11.02 -12.08 8.25
CA PHE A 115 -12.36 -12.41 8.73
C PHE A 115 -12.28 -13.80 9.35
N ASN A 116 -12.52 -13.88 10.65
CA ASN A 116 -12.75 -15.13 11.37
C ASN A 116 -14.20 -15.12 11.86
N ASP A 117 -14.76 -16.29 12.18
CA ASP A 117 -16.20 -16.48 12.44
C ASP A 117 -16.86 -15.36 13.27
N ASP A 118 -16.22 -14.95 14.36
CA ASP A 118 -16.76 -13.91 15.26
C ASP A 118 -15.95 -12.60 15.27
N THR A 119 -14.86 -12.49 14.50
CA THR A 119 -13.94 -11.35 14.60
C THR A 119 -13.42 -10.87 13.26
N VAL A 120 -13.42 -9.55 13.10
CA VAL A 120 -12.73 -8.86 11.99
C VAL A 120 -11.48 -8.21 12.56
N SER A 121 -10.32 -8.62 12.06
CA SER A 121 -9.03 -8.08 12.51
C SER A 121 -8.43 -7.20 11.42
N LEU A 122 -8.11 -5.96 11.78
CA LEU A 122 -7.39 -5.02 10.94
C LEU A 122 -5.91 -5.03 11.32
N TYR A 123 -5.03 -5.28 10.35
CA TYR A 123 -3.59 -5.35 10.59
C TYR A 123 -2.90 -4.04 10.19
N PRO A 124 -1.82 -3.68 10.88
CA PRO A 124 -1.02 -2.53 10.48
C PRO A 124 -0.34 -2.78 9.13
N GLY A 125 -0.40 -1.77 8.25
CA GLY A 125 0.39 -1.69 7.04
C GLY A 125 1.66 -0.86 7.26
N PRO A 126 2.38 -0.51 6.19
CA PRO A 126 3.45 0.48 6.27
C PRO A 126 2.89 1.79 6.85
N PRO A 127 3.52 2.38 7.89
CA PRO A 127 3.05 3.60 8.53
C PRO A 127 3.45 4.83 7.73
N VAL A 128 3.13 4.83 6.44
CA VAL A 128 3.42 5.90 5.49
C VAL A 128 2.10 6.35 4.91
N ILE A 129 1.79 7.64 5.05
CA ILE A 129 0.59 8.22 4.48
C ILE A 129 0.91 8.89 3.15
N LYS A 130 0.08 8.61 2.14
CA LYS A 130 0.20 9.14 0.79
C LYS A 130 -0.73 10.33 0.64
N LEU A 131 -0.15 11.51 0.71
CA LEU A 131 -0.86 12.76 0.54
C LEU A 131 -0.27 13.54 -0.63
N TRP A 132 -1.15 14.27 -1.29
CA TRP A 132 -0.71 15.37 -2.16
C TRP A 132 -0.07 16.46 -1.30
N PRO A 133 0.93 17.20 -1.82
CA PRO A 133 1.62 18.23 -1.05
C PRO A 133 0.67 19.27 -0.43
N ASP A 134 -0.31 19.73 -1.18
CA ASP A 134 -1.33 20.68 -0.71
C ASP A 134 -2.18 20.14 0.46
N ALA A 135 -2.54 18.86 0.43
CA ALA A 135 -3.24 18.20 1.52
C ALA A 135 -2.35 18.05 2.75
N ALA A 136 -1.07 17.70 2.57
CA ALA A 136 -0.10 17.63 3.66
C ALA A 136 0.11 18.99 4.33
N ASP A 137 0.21 20.06 3.52
CA ASP A 137 0.38 21.43 3.98
C ASP A 137 -0.87 21.93 4.72
N ALA A 138 -2.06 21.72 4.16
CA ALA A 138 -3.34 22.04 4.80
C ALA A 138 -3.49 21.32 6.15
N LEU A 139 -3.02 20.07 6.22
CA LEU A 139 -2.98 19.27 7.44
C LEU A 139 -1.72 19.50 8.28
N ARG A 140 -0.86 20.47 7.96
CA ARG A 140 0.38 20.83 8.70
C ARG A 140 1.16 19.60 9.16
N LEU A 141 1.30 18.59 8.30
CA LEU A 141 1.90 17.29 8.61
C LEU A 141 3.41 17.26 8.31
N GLU A 142 4.16 18.31 8.63
CA GLU A 142 5.61 18.39 8.35
C GLU A 142 6.45 17.40 9.20
N ARG A 143 5.88 16.86 10.29
CA ARG A 143 6.57 15.98 11.25
C ARG A 143 6.34 14.48 11.05
N PHE A 144 5.54 14.09 10.06
CA PHE A 144 5.18 12.68 9.84
C PHE A 144 5.90 12.11 8.62
N ARG A 145 6.07 10.77 8.57
CA ARG A 145 6.56 10.11 7.36
C ARG A 145 5.49 10.19 6.27
N LEU A 146 5.65 11.18 5.39
CA LEU A 146 4.83 11.36 4.21
C LEU A 146 5.53 10.75 3.00
N SER A 147 4.75 10.15 2.11
CA SER A 147 5.21 9.87 0.74
C SER A 147 4.47 10.83 -0.19
N PRO A 148 5.17 11.74 -0.88
CA PRO A 148 4.53 12.69 -1.77
C PRO A 148 3.92 11.95 -2.95
N LEU A 149 2.65 12.26 -3.25
CA LEU A 149 2.05 11.87 -4.52
C LEU A 149 2.57 12.82 -5.60
N ASN A 150 3.37 12.29 -6.53
CA ASN A 150 3.85 13.05 -7.68
C ASN A 150 2.88 12.86 -8.87
N SER A 151 2.49 13.99 -9.48
CA SER A 151 1.52 14.08 -10.58
C SER A 151 1.97 13.43 -11.87
#